data_AF-A0A135IDK5-F1
#
_entry.id   AF-A0A135IDK5-F1
#
_cell.length_a   1.000
_cell.length_b   1.000
_cell.length_c   1.000
_cell.angle_alpha   90.00
_cell.angle_beta   90.00
_cell.angle_gamma   90.00
#
_symmetry.space_group_name_H-M   'P 1'
#
loop_
_entity.id
_entity.type
_entity.pdbx_description
1 polymer ?
#
loop_
_entity_poly.entity_id
_entity_poly.type
_entity_poly.pdbx_seq_one_letter_code
_entity_poly.pdbx_strand_id
1 'polypeptide(L)'
;MASVLKTLLGFGLLSILTFAGVASANSPEHYSASSCDVDSALLNYRYDNRLDYQNKDTPTDFFLLVYSNSPRFCEYMERKGREGSVEFQCESDNDFGWVIHGLWGESEKAYKTGNNKGHPRFCKGDLKPLPIDTIKPYLCMSPGTKLLQGQWEKHGACDFDSAEEYFDKACRWPSNLKCHRGS
;
A
#
# COMPACT_ATOMS: atom_id res chain seq x y z
N MET A 1 -11.84 -85.67 22.38
CA MET A 1 -13.25 -85.38 22.72
C MET A 1 -13.31 -83.95 23.30
N ALA A 2 -14.41 -83.22 23.03
CA ALA A 2 -14.67 -81.78 23.26
C ALA A 2 -13.98 -80.84 22.23
N SER A 3 -14.64 -80.32 21.19
CA SER A 3 -15.85 -79.47 21.06
C SER A 3 -15.58 -77.99 21.43
N VAL A 4 -15.36 -77.10 20.44
CA VAL A 4 -16.32 -76.10 19.89
C VAL A 4 -16.31 -74.75 20.65
N LEU A 5 -15.89 -73.67 19.97
CA LEU A 5 -16.72 -72.51 19.54
C LEU A 5 -15.93 -71.18 19.49
N LYS A 6 -15.96 -70.55 18.30
CA LYS A 6 -15.97 -69.12 17.92
C LYS A 6 -15.35 -68.08 18.87
N THR A 7 -14.60 -67.12 18.32
CA THR A 7 -15.06 -65.72 18.15
C THR A 7 -14.13 -64.91 17.23
N LEU A 8 -14.69 -64.55 16.07
CA LEU A 8 -14.54 -63.32 15.26
C LEU A 8 -13.17 -62.59 15.23
N LEU A 9 -12.51 -62.69 14.07
CA LEU A 9 -11.52 -61.72 13.58
C LEU A 9 -12.19 -60.36 13.38
N GLY A 10 -12.00 -59.44 14.33
CA GLY A 10 -12.28 -58.03 14.14
C GLY A 10 -11.19 -57.42 13.26
N PHE A 11 -11.45 -57.29 11.96
CA PHE A 11 -10.67 -56.39 11.10
C PHE A 11 -11.04 -54.95 11.46
N GLY A 12 -10.32 -54.38 12.44
CA GLY A 12 -10.32 -52.94 12.65
C GLY A 12 -9.72 -52.27 11.43
N LEU A 13 -10.54 -51.59 10.62
CA LEU A 13 -10.06 -50.63 9.63
C LEU A 13 -9.28 -49.54 10.38
N LEU A 14 -7.95 -49.62 10.33
CA LEU A 14 -7.09 -48.52 10.71
C LEU A 14 -7.18 -47.48 9.58
N SER A 15 -8.17 -46.59 9.67
CA SER A 15 -8.25 -45.41 8.81
C SER A 15 -7.07 -44.51 9.14
N ILE A 16 -5.97 -44.68 8.40
CA ILE A 16 -4.85 -43.75 8.39
C ILE A 16 -5.39 -42.47 7.72
N LEU A 17 -5.88 -41.53 8.53
CA LEU A 17 -6.05 -40.15 8.08
C LEU A 17 -4.65 -39.60 7.82
N THR A 18 -4.20 -39.69 6.57
CA THR A 18 -3.12 -38.87 6.07
C THR A 18 -3.56 -37.42 6.22
N PHE A 19 -3.02 -36.73 7.22
CA PHE A 19 -3.06 -35.28 7.31
C PHE A 19 -2.34 -34.75 6.07
N ALA A 20 -3.09 -34.44 5.01
CA ALA A 20 -2.56 -33.66 3.91
C ALA A 20 -2.05 -32.35 4.51
N GLY A 21 -0.75 -32.11 4.32
CA GLY A 21 -0.05 -30.97 4.90
C GLY A 21 -0.83 -29.69 4.68
N VAL A 22 -0.95 -28.90 5.74
CA VAL A 22 -1.45 -27.53 5.64
C VAL A 22 -0.51 -26.82 4.68
N ALA A 23 -0.98 -26.53 3.47
CA ALA A 23 -0.26 -25.63 2.58
C ALA A 23 -0.13 -24.31 3.33
N SER A 24 1.10 -23.98 3.74
CA SER A 24 1.39 -22.63 4.22
C SER A 24 0.97 -21.68 3.11
N ALA A 25 -0.04 -20.87 3.37
CA ALA A 25 -0.37 -19.76 2.49
C ALA A 25 0.90 -18.91 2.41
N ASN A 26 1.55 -18.91 1.25
CA ASN A 26 2.69 -18.03 0.99
C ASN A 26 2.20 -16.61 1.27
N SER A 27 2.79 -15.97 2.28
CA SER A 27 2.68 -14.52 2.45
C SER A 27 3.08 -13.87 1.13
N PRO A 28 2.39 -12.81 0.66
CA PRO A 28 2.86 -12.07 -0.50
C PRO A 28 4.20 -11.43 -0.14
N GLU A 29 5.32 -12.06 -0.53
CA GLU A 29 6.68 -11.58 -0.23
C GLU A 29 7.12 -10.38 -1.10
N HIS A 30 6.27 -9.91 -2.02
CA HIS A 30 6.65 -8.88 -2.99
C HIS A 30 5.75 -7.65 -2.86
N TYR A 31 6.10 -6.80 -1.89
CA TYR A 31 5.58 -5.43 -1.77
C TYR A 31 6.63 -4.42 -2.27
N SER A 32 7.09 -4.58 -3.51
CA SER A 32 7.86 -3.59 -4.28
C SER A 32 8.13 -4.18 -5.66
N ALA A 33 8.43 -3.34 -6.65
CA ALA A 33 8.96 -3.81 -7.93
C ALA A 33 10.24 -4.63 -7.69
N SER A 34 10.42 -5.73 -8.43
CA SER A 34 11.61 -6.60 -8.34
C SER A 34 12.90 -5.84 -8.72
N SER A 35 12.77 -4.82 -9.55
CA SER A 35 13.73 -3.77 -9.84
C SER A 35 12.97 -2.47 -10.10
N CYS A 36 13.50 -1.34 -9.64
CA CYS A 36 12.94 -0.04 -9.94
C CYS A 36 14.05 0.90 -10.42
N ASP A 37 13.93 1.37 -11.66
CA ASP A 37 14.78 2.38 -12.27
C ASP A 37 13.99 3.67 -12.45
N VAL A 38 14.48 4.75 -11.84
CA VAL A 38 13.81 6.05 -11.85
C VAL A 38 14.29 6.88 -13.04
N ASP A 39 13.73 6.60 -14.21
CA ASP A 39 13.90 7.45 -15.38
C ASP A 39 13.18 8.79 -15.18
N SER A 40 13.98 9.85 -15.09
CA SER A 40 13.49 11.21 -14.87
C SER A 40 12.70 11.77 -16.07
N ALA A 41 12.82 11.16 -17.25
CA ALA A 41 12.05 11.52 -18.44
C ALA A 41 10.58 11.11 -18.35
N LEU A 42 10.26 10.04 -17.59
CA LEU A 42 8.90 9.52 -17.43
C LEU A 42 8.14 10.17 -16.27
N LEU A 43 8.78 11.10 -15.56
CA LEU A 43 8.19 11.78 -14.41
C LEU A 43 7.31 12.94 -14.85
N ASN A 44 6.11 13.01 -14.28
CA ASN A 44 5.24 14.15 -14.44
C ASN A 44 5.72 15.31 -13.53
N TYR A 45 6.29 16.38 -14.10
CA TYR A 45 6.75 17.55 -13.34
C TYR A 45 5.64 18.57 -13.01
N ARG A 46 4.40 18.33 -13.47
CA ARG A 46 3.22 19.14 -13.13
C ARG A 46 2.42 18.45 -12.02
N TYR A 47 3.02 18.37 -10.84
CA TYR A 47 2.50 17.64 -9.69
C TYR A 47 1.93 18.51 -8.57
N ASP A 48 1.78 19.81 -8.82
CA ASP A 48 1.02 20.70 -7.94
C ASP A 48 -0.39 20.16 -7.74
N ASN A 49 -0.80 20.02 -6.48
CA ASN A 49 -2.12 19.53 -6.12
C ASN A 49 -3.02 20.70 -5.77
N ARG A 50 -4.33 20.46 -5.78
CA ARG A 50 -5.30 21.46 -5.36
C ARG A 50 -5.93 21.01 -4.06
N LEU A 51 -6.03 21.94 -3.12
CA LEU A 51 -6.83 21.77 -1.92
C LEU A 51 -8.30 21.51 -2.31
N ASP A 52 -8.87 20.41 -1.82
CA ASP A 52 -10.29 20.08 -2.04
C ASP A 52 -11.16 20.55 -0.86
N TYR A 53 -10.84 20.14 0.36
CA TYR A 53 -11.40 20.65 1.61
C TYR A 53 -10.37 20.55 2.72
N GLN A 54 -10.46 21.43 3.70
CA GLN A 54 -9.53 21.45 4.83
C GLN A 54 -10.24 21.00 6.12
N ASN A 55 -9.57 20.18 6.91
CA ASN A 55 -10.00 19.81 8.25
C ASN A 55 -8.76 19.75 9.16
N LYS A 56 -8.26 20.94 9.51
CA LYS A 56 -7.00 21.12 10.24
C LYS A 56 -7.10 20.96 11.76
N ASP A 57 -8.32 21.05 12.30
CA ASP A 57 -8.58 21.08 13.75
C ASP A 57 -8.98 19.70 14.31
N THR A 58 -9.11 18.69 13.44
CA THR A 58 -9.37 17.32 13.87
C THR A 58 -8.04 16.64 14.19
N PRO A 59 -7.89 15.99 15.36
CA PRO A 59 -6.69 15.23 15.69
C PRO A 59 -6.68 13.85 14.99
N THR A 60 -5.47 13.33 14.78
CA THR A 60 -5.25 11.95 14.36
C THR A 60 -5.32 11.03 15.59
N ASP A 61 -6.21 10.04 15.55
CA ASP A 61 -6.37 9.00 16.58
C ASP A 61 -5.62 7.71 16.21
N PHE A 62 -5.54 7.38 14.92
CA PHE A 62 -4.81 6.22 14.40
C PHE A 62 -4.36 6.45 12.96
N PHE A 63 -3.49 5.58 12.46
CA PHE A 63 -3.04 5.62 11.06
C PHE A 63 -3.54 4.41 10.26
N LEU A 64 -3.94 4.66 9.01
CA LEU A 64 -4.14 3.63 8.00
C LEU A 64 -3.00 3.68 6.98
N LEU A 65 -2.34 2.55 6.77
CA LEU A 65 -1.45 2.37 5.62
C LEU A 65 -2.25 1.79 4.46
N VAL A 66 -2.26 2.51 3.35
CA VAL A 66 -3.10 2.19 2.19
C VAL A 66 -2.22 1.75 1.04
N TYR A 67 -2.61 0.66 0.39
CA TYR A 67 -1.94 0.11 -0.78
C TYR A 67 -2.79 0.27 -2.03
N SER A 68 -2.13 0.34 -3.18
CA SER A 68 -2.77 0.30 -4.50
C SER A 68 -2.15 -0.81 -5.34
N ASN A 69 -2.97 -1.49 -6.14
CA ASN A 69 -2.50 -2.48 -7.09
C ASN A 69 -2.25 -1.79 -8.42
N SER A 70 -0.98 -1.69 -8.83
CA SER A 70 -0.62 -0.93 -10.04
C SER A 70 -1.22 -1.52 -11.32
N PRO A 71 -1.27 -2.85 -11.55
CA PRO A 71 -1.93 -3.40 -12.75
C PRO A 71 -3.38 -2.94 -12.90
N ARG A 72 -4.18 -2.99 -11.81
CA ARG A 72 -5.57 -2.51 -11.83
C ARG A 72 -5.68 -0.99 -11.98
N PHE A 73 -4.74 -0.24 -11.40
CA PHE A 73 -4.68 1.20 -11.56
C PHE A 73 -4.35 1.58 -13.02
N CYS A 74 -3.39 0.91 -13.64
CA CYS A 74 -3.01 1.17 -15.03
C CYS A 74 -4.13 0.79 -16.01
N GLU A 75 -4.79 -0.36 -15.84
CA GLU A 75 -6.03 -0.68 -16.58
C GLU A 75 -7.08 0.43 -16.45
N TYR A 76 -7.25 0.98 -15.24
CA TYR A 76 -8.18 2.08 -15.01
C TYR A 76 -7.76 3.36 -15.74
N MET A 77 -6.47 3.70 -15.73
CA MET A 77 -5.94 4.90 -16.37
C MET A 77 -6.02 4.82 -17.90
N GLU A 78 -5.69 3.67 -18.49
CA GLU A 78 -5.86 3.39 -19.92
C GLU A 78 -7.33 3.53 -20.35
N ARG A 79 -8.27 2.93 -19.60
CA ARG A 79 -9.71 3.08 -19.86
C ARG A 79 -10.21 4.52 -19.76
N LYS A 80 -9.46 5.39 -19.08
CA LYS A 80 -9.74 6.82 -18.97
C LYS A 80 -9.02 7.66 -20.03
N GLY A 81 -8.11 7.09 -20.82
CA GLY A 81 -7.24 7.83 -21.74
C GLY A 81 -6.33 8.80 -20.98
N ARG A 82 -5.76 8.36 -19.86
CA ARG A 82 -4.96 9.18 -18.93
C ARG A 82 -3.60 8.56 -18.57
N GLU A 83 -3.22 7.49 -19.23
CA GLU A 83 -1.95 6.77 -19.10
C GLU A 83 -0.73 7.71 -19.20
N GLY A 84 -0.74 8.67 -20.13
CA GLY A 84 0.31 9.70 -20.27
C GLY A 84 0.48 10.65 -19.08
N SER A 85 -0.37 10.59 -18.05
CA SER A 85 -0.17 11.34 -16.79
C SER A 85 0.52 10.54 -15.69
N VAL A 86 0.76 9.25 -15.95
CA VAL A 86 1.29 8.23 -15.03
C VAL A 86 2.30 7.30 -15.74
N GLU A 87 3.00 7.80 -16.75
CA GLU A 87 3.93 7.03 -17.60
C GLU A 87 4.93 6.24 -16.77
N PHE A 88 5.54 6.86 -15.75
CA PHE A 88 6.45 6.16 -14.85
C PHE A 88 5.86 4.87 -14.24
N GLN A 89 4.58 4.86 -13.85
CA GLN A 89 3.95 3.70 -13.23
C GLN A 89 3.41 2.68 -14.26
N CYS A 90 2.95 3.16 -15.42
CA CYS A 90 2.13 2.36 -16.33
C CYS A 90 2.75 2.11 -17.71
N GLU A 91 3.77 2.85 -18.10
CA GLU A 91 4.39 2.80 -19.43
C GLU A 91 5.92 2.68 -19.39
N SER A 92 6.51 2.57 -18.18
CA SER A 92 7.95 2.29 -18.02
C SER A 92 8.25 0.80 -18.04
N ASP A 93 9.53 0.45 -18.12
CA ASP A 93 10.00 -0.93 -17.99
C ASP A 93 9.94 -1.46 -16.52
N ASN A 94 9.47 -0.64 -15.58
CA ASN A 94 9.29 -1.07 -14.19
C ASN A 94 8.05 -1.94 -14.03
N ASP A 95 8.18 -3.05 -13.31
CA ASP A 95 7.06 -3.95 -12.98
C ASP A 95 6.54 -3.67 -11.56
N PHE A 96 5.66 -2.67 -11.44
CA PHE A 96 5.03 -2.34 -10.16
C PHE A 96 3.89 -3.30 -9.83
N GLY A 97 4.01 -4.02 -8.70
CA GLY A 97 2.92 -4.80 -8.11
C GLY A 97 2.03 -3.95 -7.18
N TRP A 98 2.00 -4.36 -5.91
CA TRP A 98 1.41 -3.55 -4.84
C TRP A 98 2.37 -2.44 -4.42
N VAL A 99 1.86 -1.21 -4.41
CA VAL A 99 2.60 0.00 -4.05
C VAL A 99 1.91 0.72 -2.90
N ILE A 100 2.67 1.51 -2.15
CA ILE A 100 2.13 2.36 -1.09
C ILE A 100 1.34 3.49 -1.76
N HIS A 101 0.05 3.57 -1.45
CA HIS A 101 -0.76 4.72 -1.81
C HIS A 101 -0.49 5.87 -0.85
N GLY A 102 -0.44 5.61 0.46
CA GLY A 102 -0.16 6.62 1.48
C GLY A 102 -0.39 6.13 2.90
N LEU A 103 0.05 6.93 3.87
CA LEU A 103 -0.22 6.76 5.29
C LEU A 103 -1.18 7.87 5.73
N TRP A 104 -2.37 7.52 6.22
CA TRP A 104 -3.44 8.48 6.48
C TRP A 104 -3.73 8.56 7.98
N GLY A 105 -3.63 9.75 8.55
CA GLY A 105 -4.13 10.04 9.88
C GLY A 105 -5.66 10.06 9.89
N GLU A 106 -6.26 9.30 10.79
CA GLU A 106 -7.70 9.08 10.86
C GLU A 106 -8.24 9.48 12.23
N SER A 107 -9.43 10.09 12.26
CA SER A 107 -10.16 10.26 13.51
C SER A 107 -11.03 9.03 13.79
N GLU A 108 -10.96 8.52 15.01
CA GLU A 108 -11.79 7.41 15.50
C GLU A 108 -13.28 7.77 15.44
N LYS A 109 -13.63 9.00 15.82
CA LYS A 109 -15.01 9.48 15.74
C LYS A 109 -15.52 9.50 14.30
N ALA A 110 -14.74 10.05 13.38
CA ALA A 110 -15.11 10.12 11.97
C ALA A 110 -15.23 8.71 11.36
N TYR A 111 -14.28 7.84 11.66
CA TYR A 111 -14.27 6.44 11.23
C TYR A 111 -15.51 5.67 11.71
N LYS A 112 -15.84 5.74 13.02
CA LYS A 112 -17.01 5.05 13.60
C LYS A 112 -18.35 5.56 13.08
N THR A 113 -18.41 6.82 12.65
CA THR A 113 -19.65 7.44 12.15
C THR A 113 -19.78 7.41 10.63
N GLY A 114 -18.75 6.96 9.90
CA GLY A 114 -18.70 7.01 8.45
C GLY A 114 -18.63 8.43 7.87
N ASN A 115 -18.20 9.42 8.67
CA ASN A 115 -18.04 10.79 8.19
C ASN A 115 -16.70 10.96 7.48
N ASN A 116 -16.69 10.70 6.18
CA ASN A 116 -15.48 10.80 5.33
C ASN A 116 -14.83 12.19 5.30
N LYS A 117 -15.53 13.26 5.69
CA LYS A 117 -14.97 14.62 5.79
C LYS A 117 -14.52 15.00 7.20
N GLY A 118 -14.73 14.11 8.16
CA GLY A 118 -14.40 14.32 9.57
C GLY A 118 -12.97 13.95 9.94
N HIS A 119 -12.14 13.51 8.99
CA HIS A 119 -10.75 13.11 9.23
C HIS A 119 -9.78 14.28 9.06
N PRO A 120 -8.60 14.28 9.72
CA PRO A 120 -7.55 15.27 9.51
C PRO A 120 -7.20 15.39 8.03
N ARG A 121 -7.16 16.61 7.50
CA ARG A 121 -6.86 16.82 6.09
C ARG A 121 -6.34 18.21 5.79
N PHE A 122 -5.30 18.28 4.95
CA PHE A 122 -4.70 19.55 4.48
C PHE A 122 -4.36 20.47 5.65
N CYS A 123 -3.81 19.95 6.75
CA CYS A 123 -3.67 20.71 7.99
C CYS A 123 -2.75 21.94 7.88
N LYS A 124 -1.82 21.93 6.91
CA LYS A 124 -0.97 23.07 6.53
C LYS A 124 -1.43 23.83 5.27
N GLY A 125 -2.63 23.52 4.76
CA GLY A 125 -3.23 24.19 3.61
C GLY A 125 -2.66 23.72 2.27
N ASP A 126 -2.76 24.60 1.27
CA ASP A 126 -2.19 24.40 -0.08
C ASP A 126 -0.67 24.63 -0.03
N LEU A 127 0.11 23.56 -0.15
CA LEU A 127 1.56 23.62 -0.03
C LEU A 127 2.22 23.67 -1.40
N LYS A 128 3.28 24.47 -1.51
CA LYS A 128 4.12 24.47 -2.71
C LYS A 128 4.60 23.05 -3.05
N PRO A 129 4.75 22.73 -4.35
CA PRO A 129 5.36 21.48 -4.76
C PRO A 129 6.72 21.26 -4.09
N LEU A 130 6.93 20.06 -3.55
CA LEU A 130 8.21 19.65 -2.99
C LEU A 130 9.30 19.68 -4.08
N PRO A 131 10.57 19.95 -3.73
CA PRO A 131 11.68 19.71 -4.64
C PRO A 131 11.66 18.26 -5.14
N ILE A 132 11.99 18.05 -6.43
CA ILE A 132 11.96 16.69 -7.00
C ILE A 132 12.91 15.73 -6.27
N ASP A 133 14.02 16.24 -5.73
CA ASP A 133 15.01 15.46 -4.97
C ASP A 133 14.44 14.93 -3.64
N THR A 134 13.43 15.59 -3.06
CA THR A 134 12.69 15.07 -1.90
C THR A 134 11.75 13.92 -2.31
N ILE A 135 11.19 13.96 -3.52
CA ILE A 135 10.21 12.97 -4.00
C ILE A 135 10.91 11.72 -4.56
N LYS A 136 11.99 11.90 -5.34
CA LYS A 136 12.63 10.86 -6.14
C LYS A 136 12.97 9.56 -5.37
N PRO A 137 13.51 9.61 -4.13
CA PRO A 137 13.86 8.41 -3.38
C PRO A 137 12.68 7.48 -3.07
N TYR A 138 11.45 8.00 -3.13
CA TYR A 138 10.22 7.32 -2.75
C TYR A 138 9.38 6.83 -3.92
N LEU A 139 9.79 7.13 -5.17
CA LEU A 139 9.03 6.75 -6.35
C LEU A 139 8.91 5.23 -6.53
N CYS A 140 9.91 4.47 -6.09
CA CYS A 140 9.89 3.02 -6.18
C CYS A 140 8.93 2.33 -5.20
N MET A 141 8.51 3.03 -4.13
CA MET A 141 7.45 2.55 -3.23
C MET A 141 6.07 3.11 -3.59
N SER A 142 6.03 4.30 -4.18
CA SER A 142 4.81 5.03 -4.54
C SER A 142 5.03 5.76 -5.87
N PRO A 143 4.73 5.10 -7.01
CA PRO A 143 5.17 5.54 -8.33
C PRO A 143 4.30 6.68 -8.88
N GLY A 144 4.52 7.89 -8.36
CA GLY A 144 3.92 9.09 -8.92
C GLY A 144 4.30 10.34 -8.16
N THR A 145 4.90 11.31 -8.85
CA THR A 145 5.22 12.63 -8.28
C THR A 145 3.99 13.33 -7.71
N LYS A 146 2.88 13.33 -8.47
CA LYS A 146 1.60 13.90 -8.05
C LYS A 146 0.94 13.13 -6.91
N LEU A 147 1.14 11.81 -6.87
CA LEU A 147 0.69 10.98 -5.75
C LEU A 147 1.44 11.39 -4.48
N LEU A 148 2.78 11.35 -4.49
CA LEU A 148 3.61 11.69 -3.34
C LEU A 148 3.37 13.11 -2.82
N GLN A 149 3.34 14.13 -3.69
CA GLN A 149 2.97 15.50 -3.31
C GLN A 149 1.60 15.53 -2.62
N GLY A 150 0.60 14.86 -3.21
CA GLY A 150 -0.77 14.87 -2.72
C GLY A 150 -0.91 14.18 -1.38
N GLN A 151 -0.18 13.08 -1.16
CA GLN A 151 -0.19 12.36 0.11
C GLN A 151 0.47 13.17 1.23
N TRP A 152 1.61 13.79 0.94
CA TRP A 152 2.24 14.70 1.88
C TRP A 152 1.29 15.83 2.28
N GLU A 153 0.75 16.54 1.30
CA GLU A 153 -0.04 17.73 1.55
C GLU A 153 -1.39 17.44 2.20
N LYS A 154 -2.08 16.38 1.76
CA LYS A 154 -3.40 15.98 2.31
C LYS A 154 -3.30 15.33 3.67
N HIS A 155 -2.28 14.50 3.89
CA HIS A 155 -2.24 13.58 5.03
C HIS A 155 -0.98 13.78 5.87
N GLY A 156 0.21 13.74 5.27
CA GLY A 156 1.47 13.80 6.02
C GLY A 156 1.67 15.10 6.80
N ALA A 157 1.32 16.24 6.21
CA ALA A 157 1.50 17.56 6.79
C ALA A 157 0.67 17.79 8.07
N CYS A 158 -0.26 16.89 8.41
CA CYS A 158 -1.03 16.93 9.65
C CYS A 158 -0.25 16.44 10.87
N ASP A 159 0.63 15.46 10.70
CA ASP A 159 1.25 14.73 11.82
C ASP A 159 2.78 14.74 11.80
N PHE A 160 3.40 15.22 10.71
CA PHE A 160 4.83 15.18 10.50
C PHE A 160 5.40 16.59 10.21
N ASP A 161 6.63 16.81 10.65
CA ASP A 161 7.31 18.10 10.47
C ASP A 161 7.87 18.26 9.05
N SER A 162 8.25 17.15 8.41
CA SER A 162 8.78 17.10 7.05
C SER A 162 8.17 15.99 6.18
N ALA A 163 8.26 16.15 4.86
CA ALA A 163 7.80 15.15 3.90
C ALA A 163 8.65 13.89 3.95
N GLU A 164 9.96 14.02 4.16
CA GLU A 164 10.91 12.94 4.31
C GLU A 164 10.55 12.04 5.51
N GLU A 165 10.23 12.65 6.67
CA GLU A 165 9.77 11.89 7.83
C GLU A 165 8.47 11.12 7.56
N TYR A 166 7.52 11.76 6.88
CA TYR A 166 6.27 11.14 6.48
C TYR A 166 6.49 9.94 5.55
N PHE A 167 7.25 10.12 4.47
CA PHE A 167 7.51 9.06 3.51
C PHE A 167 8.36 7.94 4.11
N ASP A 168 9.35 8.25 4.95
CA ASP A 168 10.13 7.26 5.67
C ASP A 168 9.29 6.45 6.66
N LYS A 169 8.28 7.08 7.27
CA LYS A 169 7.35 6.39 8.15
C LYS A 169 6.42 5.48 7.38
N ALA A 170 5.83 5.97 6.28
CA ALA A 170 4.99 5.17 5.40
C ALA A 170 5.74 3.96 4.86
N CYS A 171 7.00 4.15 4.49
CA CYS A 171 7.87 3.09 4.00
C CYS A 171 8.12 1.97 5.03
N ARG A 172 8.47 2.35 6.27
CA ARG A 172 8.91 1.39 7.29
C ARG A 172 7.75 0.69 8.01
N TRP A 173 6.50 0.95 7.64
CA TRP A 173 5.34 0.39 8.32
C TRP A 173 4.71 -0.75 7.48
N PRO A 174 4.46 -1.94 8.05
CA PRO A 174 5.03 -2.49 9.29
C PRO A 174 6.54 -2.77 9.14
N SER A 175 7.27 -2.90 10.25
CA SER A 175 8.76 -2.91 10.35
C SER A 175 9.53 -3.91 9.47
N ASN A 176 8.82 -4.81 8.78
CA ASN A 176 9.39 -5.86 7.94
C ASN A 176 9.25 -5.54 6.44
N LEU A 177 8.59 -4.43 6.08
CA LEU A 177 8.48 -3.98 4.71
C LEU A 177 9.81 -3.35 4.29
N LYS A 178 10.57 -4.06 3.45
CA LYS A 178 11.73 -3.47 2.77
C LYS A 178 11.21 -2.61 1.63
N CYS A 179 11.08 -1.29 1.79
CA CYS A 179 10.98 -0.46 0.60
C CYS A 179 12.34 -0.45 -0.08
N HIS A 180 12.35 -0.75 -1.37
CA HIS A 180 13.42 -0.27 -2.21
C HIS A 180 13.29 1.26 -2.29
N ARG A 181 14.22 1.96 -1.65
CA ARG A 181 14.51 3.34 -2.08
C ARG A 181 15.19 3.21 -3.43
N GLY A 182 14.65 3.89 -4.44
CA GLY A 182 15.30 3.93 -5.74
C GLY A 182 16.68 4.57 -5.60
N SER A 183 17.70 3.96 -6.19
CA SER A 183 19.02 4.56 -6.38
C SER A 183 19.00 5.55 -7.53
#